data_AF-A0AA88Y4X8-F1
#
_entry.id   AF-A0AA88Y4X8-F1
#
_cell.length_a   1.000
_cell.length_b   1.000
_cell.length_c   1.000
_cell.angle_alpha   90.00
_cell.angle_beta   90.00
_cell.angle_gamma   90.00
#
_symmetry.space_group_name_H-M   'P 1'
#
loop_
_entity.id
_entity.type
_entity.pdbx_description
1 polymer ?
#
loop_
_entity_poly.entity_id
_entity_poly.type
_entity_poly.pdbx_seq_one_letter_code
_entity_poly.pdbx_strand_id
1 'polypeptide(L)'
;MAGESVAGNTFKRSRQAVTLNSRATVKVDDDNIHVDPQLLFQRLTTISRVISVLFDYELAAYPSSLFESSGLPREAQKSSLATAIWSLGDFAANIDSGGEYVYVLDGGSLIHKIPWEQKASFGSIIDSYTNYVLKKFGHATIVFDGYPNHPTTKDITHIRRSKGICGRKVIISNVTTLNTKKEHFLANTDNKKQFISHLSLSLQQSGCEVLQARDDADTLIVETAINKSTTAHVAVIGEDTDLLVLLINRFDPNSENDILFYSERRTKDHKVWNIRKASSVLPREICRNLPLIHAITCCDTTSRVFGIGKTHAIKKFIQTPALNSSATMFLDVNASKANIASAGESIVCSLFAGMPSETLNQLRYRKFVTKTVSWTSFIQVHELPPTAAANHFHSLRTCHQVQMWTGNELNPLEYGWKEDGGKLLPIKTILPAAPDDLLKVLRRDLVQAIRKKRPYLAANLDQVTLHQDNAPAHKSRTTQLEIDLLGFQCLQQPPYSPDLAPMDLVVFPYIKSFLRGQKFDNLHELRQEVLNITFRMKSEHFVHIFDDWLKRHKKCLELNGDYVEKN
;
A
#
# COMPACT_ATOMS: atom_id res chain seq x y z
N MET A 1 -46.18 -16.35 -5.69
CA MET A 1 -46.14 -15.65 -6.99
C MET A 1 -45.05 -16.30 -7.82
N ALA A 2 -45.42 -16.95 -8.92
CA ALA A 2 -44.52 -17.52 -9.92
C ALA A 2 -44.37 -16.51 -11.07
N GLY A 3 -43.17 -16.41 -11.67
CA GLY A 3 -43.05 -15.81 -13.01
C GLY A 3 -41.99 -14.73 -13.27
N GLU A 4 -41.09 -14.39 -12.36
CA GLU A 4 -40.00 -13.44 -12.69
C GLU A 4 -38.64 -14.16 -12.83
N SER A 5 -38.01 -13.99 -13.99
CA SER A 5 -36.62 -14.37 -14.24
C SER A 5 -35.70 -13.53 -13.33
N VAL A 6 -34.74 -14.19 -12.69
CA VAL A 6 -33.72 -13.55 -11.83
C VAL A 6 -32.95 -12.45 -12.59
N ALA A 7 -32.87 -12.53 -13.93
CA ALA A 7 -32.26 -11.51 -14.78
C ALA A 7 -33.02 -10.17 -14.84
N GLY A 8 -34.30 -10.12 -14.43
CA GLY A 8 -35.10 -8.90 -14.36
C GLY A 8 -34.84 -8.04 -13.13
N ASN A 9 -34.12 -8.57 -12.12
CA ASN A 9 -33.82 -7.85 -10.90
C ASN A 9 -32.50 -7.08 -11.03
N THR A 10 -32.58 -5.80 -11.38
CA THR A 10 -31.43 -4.90 -11.28
C THR A 10 -31.26 -4.45 -9.82
N PHE A 11 -30.12 -4.78 -9.20
CA PHE A 11 -29.76 -4.27 -7.88
C PHE A 11 -29.67 -2.74 -7.93
N LYS A 12 -30.68 -2.04 -7.39
CA LYS A 12 -30.62 -0.57 -7.23
C LYS A 12 -29.45 -0.24 -6.31
N ARG A 13 -28.68 0.81 -6.64
CA ARG A 13 -27.52 1.32 -5.88
C ARG A 13 -27.83 1.59 -4.39
N SER A 14 -29.10 1.88 -4.06
CA SER A 14 -29.61 2.03 -2.70
C SER A 14 -29.77 0.73 -1.91
N ARG A 15 -29.62 -0.43 -2.56
CA ARG A 15 -29.71 -1.79 -1.97
C ARG A 15 -28.39 -2.55 -2.02
N GLN A 16 -27.28 -1.88 -2.35
CA GLN A 16 -25.95 -2.45 -2.14
C GLN A 16 -25.73 -2.66 -0.64
N ALA A 17 -25.23 -3.84 -0.26
CA ALA A 17 -24.71 -4.05 1.09
C ALA A 17 -23.62 -3.01 1.34
N VAL A 18 -23.91 -2.06 2.24
CA VAL A 18 -22.94 -1.08 2.69
C VAL A 18 -21.92 -1.84 3.50
N THR A 19 -20.66 -1.86 3.03
CA THR A 19 -19.57 -2.44 3.81
C THR A 19 -19.52 -1.76 5.17
N LEU A 20 -19.42 -2.55 6.25
CA LEU A 20 -19.22 -2.10 7.64
C LEU A 20 -18.12 -1.04 7.81
N ASN A 21 -17.25 -0.87 6.81
CA ASN A 21 -16.22 0.14 6.71
C ASN A 21 -16.73 1.60 6.78
N SER A 22 -18.02 1.88 6.58
CA SER A 22 -18.54 3.26 6.55
C SER A 22 -19.38 3.67 7.76
N ARG A 23 -19.54 2.82 8.77
CA ARG A 23 -20.23 3.19 10.01
C ARG A 23 -19.46 2.67 11.22
N ALA A 24 -19.15 3.58 12.13
CA ALA A 24 -18.62 3.28 13.46
C ALA A 24 -19.64 2.51 14.33
N THR A 25 -20.86 2.31 13.84
CA THR A 25 -21.97 1.66 14.53
C THR A 25 -22.67 0.65 13.60
N VAL A 26 -22.86 -0.56 14.11
CA VAL A 26 -23.58 -1.66 13.47
C VAL A 26 -24.89 -1.83 14.21
N LYS A 27 -26.03 -1.72 13.52
CA LYS A 27 -27.31 -2.04 14.14
C LYS A 27 -27.48 -3.55 14.15
N VAL A 28 -27.50 -4.16 15.32
CA VAL A 28 -27.85 -5.57 15.51
C VAL A 28 -29.13 -5.56 16.35
N ASP A 29 -30.21 -6.07 15.76
CA ASP A 29 -31.59 -5.87 16.25
C ASP A 29 -31.96 -4.37 16.39
N ASP A 30 -32.50 -3.95 17.54
CA ASP A 30 -32.82 -2.56 17.84
C ASP A 30 -31.65 -1.76 18.43
N ASP A 31 -30.52 -2.41 18.70
CA ASP A 31 -29.36 -1.80 19.34
C ASP A 31 -28.28 -1.39 18.34
N ASN A 32 -27.67 -0.23 18.60
CA ASN A 32 -26.52 0.27 17.83
C ASN A 32 -25.23 -0.13 18.55
N ILE A 33 -24.47 -1.08 17.98
CA ILE A 33 -23.17 -1.53 18.49
C ILE A 33 -22.06 -0.69 17.86
N HIS A 34 -21.38 0.13 18.66
CA HIS A 34 -20.24 0.90 18.20
C HIS A 34 -18.98 0.03 18.11
N VAL A 35 -18.39 -0.11 16.92
CA VAL A 35 -17.18 -0.90 16.69
C VAL A 35 -15.98 0.03 16.66
N ASP A 36 -15.29 0.12 17.80
CA ASP A 36 -14.13 0.99 17.98
C ASP A 36 -12.81 0.20 17.85
N PRO A 37 -11.95 0.48 16.84
CA PRO A 37 -10.62 -0.13 16.76
C PRO A 37 -9.68 0.26 17.91
N GLN A 38 -10.03 1.27 18.72
CA GLN A 38 -9.35 1.68 19.96
C GLN A 38 -9.72 0.78 21.15
N LEU A 39 -10.78 -0.04 21.02
CA LEU A 39 -11.29 -0.89 22.09
C LEU A 39 -10.23 -1.87 22.61
N LEU A 40 -9.38 -2.39 21.73
CA LEU A 40 -8.28 -3.27 22.12
C LEU A 40 -7.26 -2.53 22.99
N PHE A 41 -6.82 -1.36 22.56
CA PHE A 41 -5.87 -0.54 23.31
C PHE A 41 -6.42 -0.16 24.69
N GLN A 42 -7.67 0.27 24.75
CA GLN A 42 -8.35 0.59 26.01
C GLN A 42 -8.42 -0.64 26.93
N ARG A 43 -8.90 -1.79 26.43
CA ARG A 43 -8.99 -3.03 27.20
C ARG A 43 -7.62 -3.47 27.73
N LEU A 44 -6.60 -3.49 26.88
CA LEU A 44 -5.25 -3.93 27.24
C LEU A 44 -4.60 -3.00 28.27
N THR A 45 -4.74 -1.68 28.10
CA THR A 45 -4.19 -0.71 29.05
C THR A 45 -4.89 -0.74 30.41
N THR A 46 -6.20 -1.05 30.46
CA THR A 46 -6.94 -1.20 31.72
C THR A 46 -6.59 -2.49 32.47
N ILE A 47 -6.37 -3.61 31.76
CA ILE A 47 -6.16 -4.93 32.38
C ILE A 47 -4.70 -5.16 32.79
N SER A 48 -3.74 -4.45 32.16
CA SER A 48 -2.31 -4.64 32.43
C SER A 48 -1.92 -4.19 33.84
N ARG A 49 -1.13 -5.03 34.53
CA ARG A 49 -0.54 -4.72 35.84
C ARG A 49 0.83 -4.02 35.75
N VAL A 50 1.51 -4.14 34.62
CA VAL A 50 2.81 -3.50 34.33
C VAL A 50 2.69 -2.78 33.00
N ILE A 51 2.32 -1.49 33.06
CA ILE A 51 1.93 -0.72 31.88
C ILE A 51 3.13 -0.41 30.96
N SER A 52 4.35 -0.24 31.50
CA SER A 52 5.51 0.15 30.70
C SER A 52 5.88 -0.87 29.61
N VAL A 53 5.92 -2.17 29.96
CA VAL A 53 6.24 -3.27 29.02
C VAL A 53 5.18 -3.42 27.92
N LEU A 54 3.96 -2.98 28.19
CA LEU A 54 2.85 -3.02 27.23
C LEU A 54 3.17 -2.16 25.98
N PHE A 55 3.95 -1.10 26.14
CA PHE A 55 4.31 -0.17 25.05
C PHE A 55 5.44 -0.68 24.15
N ASP A 56 5.98 -1.87 24.42
CA ASP A 56 6.78 -2.60 23.43
C ASP A 56 5.90 -3.16 22.30
N TYR A 57 4.60 -3.34 22.57
CA TYR A 57 3.62 -3.90 21.65
C TYR A 57 2.77 -2.79 21.02
N GLU A 58 2.17 -3.09 19.87
CA GLU A 58 1.34 -2.12 19.16
C GLU A 58 0.04 -1.82 19.89
N LEU A 59 -0.51 -2.81 20.60
CA LEU A 59 -1.82 -2.73 21.28
C LEU A 59 -2.96 -2.42 20.31
N ALA A 60 -2.72 -2.80 19.07
CA ALA A 60 -3.58 -2.73 17.91
C ALA A 60 -3.18 -3.91 17.02
N ALA A 61 -4.09 -4.40 16.19
CA ALA A 61 -3.78 -5.51 15.29
C ALA A 61 -2.75 -5.15 14.19
N TYR A 62 -2.41 -3.87 14.05
CA TYR A 62 -1.37 -3.38 13.16
C TYR A 62 -0.78 -2.08 13.69
N PRO A 63 0.46 -1.71 13.31
CA PRO A 63 1.10 -0.46 13.71
C PRO A 63 0.41 0.75 13.10
N SER A 64 -0.62 1.25 13.76
CA SER A 64 -1.49 2.30 13.20
C SER A 64 -0.80 3.66 13.02
N SER A 65 0.38 3.88 13.58
CA SER A 65 1.22 5.06 13.30
C SER A 65 1.95 4.99 11.95
N LEU A 66 2.07 3.79 11.36
CA LEU A 66 2.76 3.51 10.09
C LEU A 66 1.89 2.78 9.06
N PHE A 67 0.71 2.30 9.44
CA PHE A 67 -0.14 1.57 8.51
C PHE A 67 -1.55 2.11 8.57
N GLU A 68 -2.16 2.12 7.40
CA GLU A 68 -3.58 2.32 7.26
C GLU A 68 -4.33 1.06 7.63
N SER A 69 -5.61 1.31 7.76
CA SER A 69 -6.57 0.32 8.12
C SER A 69 -6.53 -0.89 7.15
N SER A 70 -6.46 -0.62 5.86
CA SER A 70 -6.29 -1.60 4.76
C SER A 70 -5.07 -2.53 4.90
N GLY A 71 -4.16 -2.28 5.84
CA GLY A 71 -2.89 -2.99 5.99
C GLY A 71 -1.79 -2.46 5.08
N LEU A 72 -2.09 -1.45 4.26
CA LEU A 72 -1.12 -0.73 3.44
C LEU A 72 -0.38 0.34 4.27
N PRO A 73 0.86 0.71 3.93
CA PRO A 73 1.56 1.84 4.53
C PRO A 73 0.73 3.11 4.45
N ARG A 74 0.84 4.04 5.41
CA ARG A 74 0.09 5.30 5.33
C ARG A 74 0.54 6.13 4.12
N GLU A 75 -0.42 6.70 3.39
CA GLU A 75 -0.14 7.43 2.17
C GLU A 75 0.68 8.72 2.39
N ALA A 76 1.57 8.98 1.42
CA ALA A 76 2.43 10.14 1.34
C ALA A 76 1.66 11.43 1.03
N GLN A 77 2.07 12.54 1.64
CA GLN A 77 1.75 13.88 1.13
C GLN A 77 2.94 14.42 0.35
N LYS A 78 3.16 13.93 -0.89
CA LYS A 78 4.37 14.18 -1.69
C LYS A 78 4.68 15.69 -1.89
N SER A 79 3.67 16.50 -2.22
CA SER A 79 3.81 17.94 -2.49
C SER A 79 4.30 18.78 -1.31
N SER A 80 4.22 18.25 -0.08
CA SER A 80 4.68 18.96 1.12
C SER A 80 6.19 19.12 1.18
N LEU A 81 6.98 18.20 0.60
CA LEU A 81 8.45 18.28 0.67
C LEU A 81 9.00 19.40 -0.21
N ALA A 82 8.60 19.42 -1.49
CA ALA A 82 9.01 20.46 -2.42
C ALA A 82 8.63 21.85 -1.87
N THR A 83 7.45 21.98 -1.25
CA THR A 83 7.05 23.23 -0.59
C THR A 83 7.93 23.57 0.61
N ALA A 84 8.27 22.58 1.44
CA ALA A 84 9.16 22.76 2.58
C ALA A 84 10.56 23.20 2.16
N ILE A 85 11.15 22.54 1.16
CA ILE A 85 12.46 22.91 0.61
C ILE A 85 12.39 24.33 0.06
N TRP A 86 11.36 24.66 -0.74
CA TRP A 86 11.19 25.99 -1.33
C TRP A 86 11.13 27.11 -0.29
N SER A 87 10.66 26.83 0.93
CA SER A 87 10.62 27.82 2.01
C SER A 87 11.99 28.12 2.66
N LEU A 88 13.04 27.36 2.31
CA LEU A 88 14.38 27.52 2.90
C LEU A 88 15.25 28.55 2.18
N GLY A 89 14.83 29.03 1.01
CA GLY A 89 15.60 30.01 0.25
C GLY A 89 15.01 30.30 -1.13
N ASP A 90 15.72 31.11 -1.92
CA ASP A 90 15.34 31.39 -3.29
C ASP A 90 16.03 30.43 -4.26
N PHE A 91 15.22 29.60 -4.92
CA PHE A 91 15.66 28.61 -5.91
C PHE A 91 15.10 28.89 -7.31
N ALA A 92 14.45 30.04 -7.50
CA ALA A 92 13.69 30.29 -8.70
C ALA A 92 14.58 30.51 -9.94
N ALA A 93 14.07 30.08 -11.08
CA ALA A 93 14.61 30.38 -12.41
C ALA A 93 13.49 30.89 -13.34
N ASN A 94 13.87 31.63 -14.37
CA ASN A 94 12.98 32.03 -15.46
C ASN A 94 13.37 31.28 -16.74
N ILE A 95 12.46 30.48 -17.27
CA ILE A 95 12.68 29.68 -18.50
C ILE A 95 12.74 30.58 -19.74
N ASP A 96 12.09 31.74 -19.73
CA ASP A 96 11.96 32.64 -20.88
C ASP A 96 13.26 33.43 -21.20
N SER A 97 14.38 33.12 -20.56
CA SER A 97 15.62 33.91 -20.63
C SER A 97 16.50 33.61 -21.87
N GLY A 98 15.97 32.91 -22.88
CA GLY A 98 16.68 32.65 -24.15
C GLY A 98 17.84 31.65 -24.09
N GLY A 99 17.96 30.86 -23.02
CA GLY A 99 18.96 29.79 -22.92
C GLY A 99 18.59 28.56 -23.76
N GLU A 100 19.56 27.97 -24.43
CA GLU A 100 19.41 26.68 -25.13
C GLU A 100 19.53 25.55 -24.11
N TYR A 101 18.42 24.85 -23.85
CA TYR A 101 18.36 23.73 -22.89
C TYR A 101 18.18 22.41 -23.63
N VAL A 102 18.91 21.39 -23.17
CA VAL A 102 18.61 20.00 -23.51
C VAL A 102 17.51 19.49 -22.59
N TYR A 103 16.47 18.89 -23.16
CA TYR A 103 15.31 18.44 -22.40
C TYR A 103 15.39 16.96 -22.03
N VAL A 104 15.11 16.66 -20.75
CA VAL A 104 14.92 15.30 -20.24
C VAL A 104 13.51 15.19 -19.67
N LEU A 105 12.71 14.26 -20.19
CA LEU A 105 11.29 14.11 -19.83
C LEU A 105 11.05 12.83 -19.04
N ASP A 106 10.26 12.97 -17.98
CA ASP A 106 9.58 11.88 -17.30
C ASP A 106 8.48 11.30 -18.21
N GLY A 107 8.77 10.11 -18.77
CA GLY A 107 7.87 9.38 -19.64
C GLY A 107 6.60 8.88 -18.92
N GLY A 108 6.69 8.59 -17.62
CA GLY A 108 5.54 8.20 -16.79
C GLY A 108 4.52 9.34 -16.70
N SER A 109 5.00 10.56 -16.40
CA SER A 109 4.17 11.78 -16.44
C SER A 109 3.67 12.11 -17.85
N LEU A 110 4.53 11.98 -18.87
CA LEU A 110 4.19 12.24 -20.27
C LEU A 110 2.95 11.44 -20.69
N ILE A 111 2.89 10.13 -20.42
CA ILE A 111 1.76 9.27 -20.78
C ILE A 111 0.43 9.83 -20.25
N HIS A 112 0.42 10.51 -19.12
CA HIS A 112 -0.80 11.10 -18.58
C HIS A 112 -1.18 12.47 -19.18
N LYS A 113 -0.25 13.14 -19.88
CA LYS A 113 -0.38 14.53 -20.34
C LYS A 113 -1.45 14.76 -21.41
N ILE A 114 -1.53 13.88 -22.40
CA ILE A 114 -2.40 14.07 -23.57
C ILE A 114 -3.73 13.34 -23.35
N PRO A 115 -4.89 14.02 -23.46
CA PRO A 115 -6.19 13.36 -23.40
C PRO A 115 -6.38 12.42 -24.60
N TRP A 116 -6.98 11.25 -24.38
CA TRP A 116 -7.27 10.30 -25.46
C TRP A 116 -8.71 10.45 -25.89
N GLU A 117 -8.93 10.73 -27.18
CA GLU A 117 -10.26 10.77 -27.76
C GLU A 117 -10.87 9.36 -27.86
N GLN A 118 -12.17 9.24 -27.58
CA GLN A 118 -12.86 7.96 -27.70
C GLN A 118 -12.90 7.52 -29.16
N LYS A 119 -12.61 6.24 -29.41
CA LYS A 119 -12.52 5.64 -30.76
C LYS A 119 -11.35 6.14 -31.62
N ALA A 120 -10.44 6.98 -31.11
CA ALA A 120 -9.20 7.29 -31.79
C ALA A 120 -8.36 6.01 -31.99
N SER A 121 -7.64 5.95 -33.11
CA SER A 121 -6.71 4.87 -33.38
C SER A 121 -5.45 5.02 -32.52
N PHE A 122 -4.82 3.91 -32.12
CA PHE A 122 -3.57 4.01 -31.37
C PHE A 122 -2.46 4.69 -32.17
N GLY A 123 -2.44 4.56 -33.52
CA GLY A 123 -1.53 5.33 -34.37
C GLY A 123 -1.70 6.83 -34.17
N SER A 124 -2.93 7.35 -34.32
CA SER A 124 -3.22 8.78 -34.09
C SER A 124 -2.92 9.24 -32.66
N ILE A 125 -3.13 8.37 -31.65
CA ILE A 125 -2.78 8.68 -30.27
C ILE A 125 -1.26 8.82 -30.14
N ILE A 126 -0.48 7.87 -30.66
CA ILE A 126 0.99 7.90 -30.62
C ILE A 126 1.52 9.14 -31.34
N ASP A 127 1.01 9.43 -32.54
CA ASP A 127 1.39 10.62 -33.31
C ASP A 127 1.15 11.92 -32.51
N SER A 128 0.06 11.97 -31.72
CA SER A 128 -0.22 13.13 -30.88
C SER A 128 0.87 13.35 -29.81
N TYR A 129 1.44 12.29 -29.24
CA TYR A 129 2.57 12.39 -28.31
C TYR A 129 3.85 12.82 -29.00
N THR A 130 4.19 12.19 -30.12
CA THR A 130 5.40 12.51 -30.89
C THR A 130 5.38 13.98 -31.34
N ASN A 131 4.25 14.43 -31.91
CA ASN A 131 4.08 15.83 -32.31
C ASN A 131 4.14 16.79 -31.11
N TYR A 132 3.55 16.42 -29.97
CA TYR A 132 3.62 17.23 -28.76
C TYR A 132 5.06 17.42 -28.28
N VAL A 133 5.84 16.34 -28.22
CA VAL A 133 7.24 16.37 -27.77
C VAL A 133 8.09 17.21 -28.72
N LEU A 134 8.05 16.93 -30.02
CA LEU A 134 8.87 17.65 -31.01
C LEU A 134 8.54 19.15 -31.04
N LYS A 135 7.25 19.50 -31.05
CA LYS A 135 6.83 20.89 -31.12
C LYS A 135 7.28 21.71 -29.91
N LYS A 136 7.33 21.07 -28.73
CA LYS A 136 7.54 21.79 -27.46
C LYS A 136 8.97 21.70 -26.94
N PHE A 137 9.64 20.57 -27.18
CA PHE A 137 10.93 20.22 -26.60
C PHE A 137 11.98 19.82 -27.65
N GLY A 138 11.62 19.79 -28.94
CA GLY A 138 12.52 19.37 -30.00
C GLY A 138 12.96 17.91 -29.84
N HIS A 139 14.25 17.66 -30.08
CA HIS A 139 14.87 16.33 -29.97
C HIS A 139 15.27 16.00 -28.53
N ALA A 140 14.26 15.89 -27.67
CA ALA A 140 14.46 15.62 -26.26
C ALA A 140 14.81 14.15 -25.95
N THR A 141 15.27 13.89 -24.72
CA THR A 141 15.42 12.54 -24.17
C THR A 141 14.25 12.19 -23.27
N ILE A 142 13.57 11.08 -23.54
CA ILE A 142 12.40 10.62 -22.80
C ILE A 142 12.77 9.34 -22.06
N VAL A 143 12.50 9.28 -20.76
CA VAL A 143 12.79 8.10 -19.94
C VAL A 143 11.49 7.50 -19.43
N PHE A 144 11.18 6.28 -19.85
CA PHE A 144 9.98 5.57 -19.42
C PHE A 144 10.24 4.62 -18.25
N ASP A 145 9.19 4.41 -17.43
CA ASP A 145 9.17 3.35 -16.43
C ASP A 145 9.35 1.97 -17.06
N GLY A 146 9.96 1.09 -16.28
CA GLY A 146 9.95 -0.33 -16.49
C GLY A 146 8.69 -0.98 -15.92
N TYR A 147 8.43 -2.19 -16.38
CA TYR A 147 7.31 -2.98 -15.89
C TYR A 147 7.76 -4.45 -15.85
N PRO A 148 8.54 -4.88 -14.84
CA PRO A 148 9.00 -6.25 -14.78
C PRO A 148 7.83 -7.24 -14.62
N ASN A 149 8.06 -8.50 -14.97
CA ASN A 149 7.09 -9.60 -14.76
C ASN A 149 7.19 -10.22 -13.36
N HIS A 150 7.98 -9.64 -12.47
CA HIS A 150 8.16 -10.09 -11.09
C HIS A 150 7.61 -9.03 -10.13
N PRO A 151 7.28 -9.41 -8.89
CA PRO A 151 6.86 -8.48 -7.85
C PRO A 151 7.87 -7.35 -7.63
N THR A 152 7.38 -6.15 -7.30
CA THR A 152 8.23 -4.98 -7.00
C THR A 152 7.74 -4.23 -5.78
N THR A 153 8.59 -3.41 -5.17
CA THR A 153 8.21 -2.60 -4.00
C THR A 153 7.14 -1.56 -4.35
N LYS A 154 6.91 -1.27 -5.64
CA LYS A 154 5.83 -0.40 -6.13
C LYS A 154 4.49 -1.12 -6.31
N ASP A 155 4.40 -2.43 -6.09
CA ASP A 155 3.13 -3.19 -6.13
C ASP A 155 2.05 -2.55 -5.26
N ILE A 156 2.40 -2.12 -4.05
CA ILE A 156 1.49 -1.41 -3.13
C ILE A 156 0.92 -0.14 -3.78
N THR A 157 1.79 0.64 -4.40
CA THR A 157 1.43 1.90 -5.07
C THR A 157 0.51 1.63 -6.25
N HIS A 158 0.78 0.57 -7.03
CA HIS A 158 -0.11 0.13 -8.12
C HIS A 158 -1.47 -0.35 -7.60
N ILE A 159 -1.51 -1.14 -6.52
CA ILE A 159 -2.75 -1.55 -5.85
C ILE A 159 -3.57 -0.32 -5.46
N ARG A 160 -2.94 0.68 -4.82
CA ARG A 160 -3.61 1.92 -4.39
C ARG A 160 -4.15 2.72 -5.58
N ARG A 161 -3.31 2.97 -6.59
CA ARG A 161 -3.66 3.78 -7.77
C ARG A 161 -4.73 3.13 -8.64
N SER A 162 -4.72 1.79 -8.74
CA SER A 162 -5.72 1.06 -9.52
C SER A 162 -7.12 1.19 -8.93
N LYS A 163 -7.27 1.41 -7.60
CA LYS A 163 -8.58 1.41 -6.91
C LYS A 163 -9.44 0.17 -7.23
N GLY A 164 -8.79 -0.97 -7.49
CA GLY A 164 -9.46 -2.21 -7.91
C GLY A 164 -9.89 -2.27 -9.39
N ILE A 165 -9.53 -1.26 -10.20
CA ILE A 165 -9.76 -1.28 -11.65
C ILE A 165 -8.85 -2.34 -12.29
N CYS A 166 -9.48 -3.32 -12.95
CA CYS A 166 -8.79 -4.30 -13.78
C CYS A 166 -9.05 -3.97 -15.26
N GLY A 167 -7.99 -3.62 -15.98
CA GLY A 167 -8.04 -3.36 -17.42
C GLY A 167 -8.00 -4.65 -18.24
N ARG A 168 -8.82 -4.73 -19.30
CA ARG A 168 -8.71 -5.83 -20.27
C ARG A 168 -7.44 -5.67 -21.10
N LYS A 169 -6.77 -6.77 -21.41
CA LYS A 169 -5.64 -6.78 -22.34
C LYS A 169 -6.13 -6.41 -23.74
N VAL A 170 -5.38 -5.54 -24.41
CA VAL A 170 -5.65 -5.08 -25.77
C VAL A 170 -4.40 -5.33 -26.61
N ILE A 171 -4.60 -5.81 -27.84
CA ILE A 171 -3.53 -5.95 -28.83
C ILE A 171 -3.46 -4.62 -29.60
N ILE A 172 -2.35 -3.91 -29.45
CA ILE A 172 -2.17 -2.60 -30.09
C ILE A 172 -1.71 -2.78 -31.54
N SER A 173 -2.36 -2.06 -32.44
CA SER A 173 -1.90 -1.84 -33.81
C SER A 173 -2.25 -0.40 -34.20
N ASN A 174 -1.63 0.13 -35.25
CA ASN A 174 -1.87 1.51 -35.70
C ASN A 174 -3.36 1.77 -36.02
N VAL A 175 -4.10 0.76 -36.46
CA VAL A 175 -5.52 0.85 -36.80
C VAL A 175 -6.47 0.44 -35.65
N THR A 176 -5.95 -0.19 -34.59
CA THR A 176 -6.77 -0.58 -33.44
C THR A 176 -7.30 0.68 -32.75
N THR A 177 -8.61 0.71 -32.46
CA THR A 177 -9.25 1.86 -31.81
C THR A 177 -9.39 1.69 -30.30
N LEU A 178 -9.30 2.81 -29.58
CA LEU A 178 -9.51 2.84 -28.13
C LEU A 178 -11.00 2.67 -27.79
N ASN A 179 -11.36 1.48 -27.30
CA ASN A 179 -12.74 1.13 -26.91
C ASN A 179 -13.00 1.21 -25.39
N THR A 180 -11.99 1.61 -24.60
CA THR A 180 -12.07 1.74 -23.14
C THR A 180 -11.60 3.11 -22.68
N LYS A 181 -11.90 3.51 -21.44
CA LYS A 181 -11.29 4.71 -20.87
C LYS A 181 -9.76 4.54 -20.78
N LYS A 182 -9.01 5.63 -20.98
CA LYS A 182 -7.54 5.68 -20.82
C LYS A 182 -7.08 5.08 -19.49
N GLU A 183 -7.74 5.43 -18.39
CA GLU A 183 -7.43 4.93 -17.04
C GLU A 183 -7.54 3.40 -16.94
N HIS A 184 -8.59 2.81 -17.53
CA HIS A 184 -8.75 1.36 -17.56
C HIS A 184 -7.72 0.67 -18.43
N PHE A 185 -7.38 1.29 -19.57
CA PHE A 185 -6.33 0.76 -20.45
C PHE A 185 -4.98 0.76 -19.74
N LEU A 186 -4.60 1.87 -19.11
CA LEU A 186 -3.35 2.05 -18.38
C LEU A 186 -3.32 1.29 -17.04
N ALA A 187 -4.46 0.83 -16.50
CA ALA A 187 -4.48 -0.03 -15.33
C ALA A 187 -3.91 -1.43 -15.61
N ASN A 188 -3.85 -1.85 -16.88
CA ASN A 188 -3.26 -3.12 -17.28
C ASN A 188 -1.78 -2.95 -17.67
N THR A 189 -0.90 -3.68 -17.01
CA THR A 189 0.56 -3.58 -17.20
C THR A 189 1.00 -3.99 -18.61
N ASP A 190 0.41 -5.03 -19.20
CA ASP A 190 0.72 -5.46 -20.58
C ASP A 190 0.35 -4.38 -21.61
N ASN A 191 -0.77 -3.70 -21.39
CA ASN A 191 -1.20 -2.60 -22.26
C ASN A 191 -0.22 -1.42 -22.19
N LYS A 192 0.25 -1.08 -20.97
CA LYS A 192 1.28 -0.05 -20.78
C LYS A 192 2.57 -0.38 -21.50
N LYS A 193 3.07 -1.62 -21.36
CA LYS A 193 4.28 -2.10 -22.04
C LYS A 193 4.18 -1.95 -23.55
N GLN A 194 3.09 -2.46 -24.14
CA GLN A 194 2.87 -2.35 -25.58
C GLN A 194 2.80 -0.89 -26.02
N PHE A 195 2.03 -0.06 -25.30
CA PHE A 195 1.87 1.35 -25.65
C PHE A 195 3.20 2.12 -25.60
N ILE A 196 4.00 1.91 -24.54
CA ILE A 196 5.32 2.51 -24.39
C ILE A 196 6.26 2.05 -25.49
N SER A 197 6.24 0.76 -25.86
CA SER A 197 7.07 0.23 -26.94
C SER A 197 6.77 0.92 -28.28
N HIS A 198 5.48 1.03 -28.66
CA HIS A 198 5.09 1.70 -29.89
C HIS A 198 5.40 3.21 -29.87
N LEU A 199 5.15 3.87 -28.74
CA LEU A 199 5.47 5.29 -28.58
C LEU A 199 6.98 5.55 -28.64
N SER A 200 7.78 4.69 -28.02
CA SER A 200 9.25 4.76 -28.03
C SER A 200 9.79 4.70 -29.46
N LEU A 201 9.29 3.75 -30.26
CA LEU A 201 9.66 3.62 -31.67
C LEU A 201 9.33 4.88 -32.48
N SER A 202 8.14 5.45 -32.31
CA SER A 202 7.74 6.68 -33.03
C SER A 202 8.61 7.89 -32.65
N LEU A 203 8.91 8.05 -31.35
CA LEU A 203 9.78 9.12 -30.86
C LEU A 203 11.22 8.96 -31.39
N GLN A 204 11.77 7.75 -31.37
CA GLN A 204 13.10 7.44 -31.91
C GLN A 204 13.19 7.69 -33.42
N GLN A 205 12.18 7.27 -34.18
CA GLN A 205 12.09 7.55 -35.63
C GLN A 205 12.02 9.05 -35.94
N SER A 206 11.55 9.86 -34.98
CA SER A 206 11.47 11.32 -35.10
C SER A 206 12.70 12.05 -34.53
N GLY A 207 13.76 11.31 -34.19
CA GLY A 207 15.04 11.86 -33.72
C GLY A 207 15.11 12.17 -32.22
N CYS A 208 14.14 11.75 -31.41
CA CYS A 208 14.26 11.81 -29.95
C CYS A 208 15.09 10.64 -29.42
N GLU A 209 15.75 10.83 -28.29
CA GLU A 209 16.35 9.73 -27.54
C GLU A 209 15.31 9.13 -26.59
N VAL A 210 15.19 7.81 -26.53
CA VAL A 210 14.26 7.14 -25.62
C VAL A 210 14.99 6.08 -24.83
N LEU A 211 14.91 6.20 -23.50
CA LEU A 211 15.46 5.26 -22.52
C LEU A 211 14.30 4.61 -21.76
N GLN A 212 14.52 3.40 -21.27
CA GLN A 212 13.55 2.70 -20.43
C GLN A 212 14.24 2.10 -19.21
N ALA A 213 13.70 2.40 -18.04
CA ALA A 213 14.18 1.85 -16.78
C ALA A 213 13.76 0.38 -16.61
N ARG A 214 14.43 -0.31 -15.68
CA ARG A 214 14.08 -1.69 -15.33
C ARG A 214 12.77 -1.80 -14.55
N ASP A 215 12.56 -0.87 -13.61
CA ASP A 215 11.34 -0.77 -12.79
C ASP A 215 10.90 0.69 -12.73
N ASP A 216 11.55 1.51 -11.90
CA ASP A 216 11.22 2.93 -11.76
C ASP A 216 12.17 3.85 -12.54
N ALA A 217 11.63 4.86 -13.23
CA ALA A 217 12.43 5.76 -14.06
C ALA A 217 13.17 6.88 -13.28
N ASP A 218 12.79 7.15 -12.04
CA ASP A 218 13.27 8.33 -11.29
C ASP A 218 14.81 8.47 -11.27
N THR A 219 15.53 7.39 -10.96
CA THR A 219 17.00 7.40 -10.91
C THR A 219 17.61 7.58 -12.29
N LEU A 220 17.07 6.91 -13.32
CA LEU A 220 17.55 6.99 -14.70
C LEU A 220 17.30 8.38 -15.31
N ILE A 221 16.18 9.03 -14.98
CA ILE A 221 15.90 10.42 -15.36
C ILE A 221 16.98 11.35 -14.80
N VAL A 222 17.26 11.24 -13.50
CA VAL A 222 18.25 12.09 -12.82
C VAL A 222 19.67 11.82 -13.33
N GLU A 223 20.06 10.56 -13.50
CA GLU A 223 21.35 10.20 -14.06
C GLU A 223 21.52 10.74 -15.49
N THR A 224 20.49 10.61 -16.32
CA THR A 224 20.48 11.17 -17.68
C THR A 224 20.65 12.69 -17.66
N ALA A 225 19.95 13.38 -16.75
CA ALA A 225 20.06 14.83 -16.62
C ALA A 225 21.46 15.28 -16.18
N ILE A 226 22.07 14.59 -15.20
CA ILE A 226 23.42 14.89 -14.72
C ILE A 226 24.47 14.61 -15.80
N ASN A 227 24.34 13.51 -16.53
CA ASN A 227 25.27 13.17 -17.61
C ASN A 227 25.21 14.22 -18.73
N LYS A 228 24.00 14.67 -19.12
CA LYS A 228 23.83 15.73 -20.11
C LYS A 228 24.27 17.10 -19.61
N SER A 229 24.20 17.35 -18.30
CA SER A 229 24.68 18.61 -17.74
C SER A 229 26.20 18.76 -17.77
N THR A 230 26.95 17.72 -18.14
CA THR A 230 28.40 17.87 -18.37
C THR A 230 28.73 18.73 -19.59
N THR A 231 27.82 18.82 -20.58
CA THR A 231 28.06 19.51 -21.84
C THR A 231 27.10 20.66 -22.15
N ALA A 232 25.94 20.73 -21.48
CA ALA A 232 24.92 21.73 -21.77
C ALA A 232 24.05 22.03 -20.55
N HIS A 233 23.29 23.13 -20.61
CA HIS A 233 22.20 23.36 -19.65
C HIS A 233 21.06 22.36 -19.87
N VAL A 234 20.49 21.85 -18.79
CA VAL A 234 19.46 20.80 -18.85
C VAL A 234 18.16 21.26 -18.22
N ALA A 235 17.04 20.94 -18.86
CA ALA A 235 15.70 21.12 -18.32
C ALA A 235 15.02 19.75 -18.13
N VAL A 236 14.78 19.40 -16.87
CA VAL A 236 14.07 18.17 -16.48
C VAL A 236 12.59 18.48 -16.29
N ILE A 237 11.76 17.77 -17.05
CA ILE A 237 10.30 17.92 -17.06
C ILE A 237 9.68 16.74 -16.32
N GLY A 238 9.10 17.00 -15.14
CA GLY A 238 8.51 15.95 -14.31
C GLY A 238 7.54 16.47 -13.27
N GLU A 239 6.74 15.56 -12.71
CA GLU A 239 5.78 15.89 -11.63
C GLU A 239 6.17 15.29 -10.28
N ASP A 240 7.01 14.25 -10.26
CA ASP A 240 7.37 13.59 -9.01
C ASP A 240 8.36 14.41 -8.18
N THR A 241 8.11 14.46 -6.88
CA THR A 241 9.01 15.10 -5.90
C THR A 241 10.29 14.30 -5.72
N ASP A 242 10.25 13.01 -6.03
CA ASP A 242 11.39 12.09 -5.96
C ASP A 242 12.51 12.60 -6.90
N LEU A 243 12.16 13.09 -8.10
CA LEU A 243 13.11 13.72 -9.04
C LEU A 243 13.83 14.94 -8.43
N LEU A 244 13.10 15.85 -7.78
CA LEU A 244 13.68 17.04 -7.15
C LEU A 244 14.68 16.65 -6.06
N VAL A 245 14.29 15.68 -5.22
CA VAL A 245 15.13 15.16 -4.12
C VAL A 245 16.43 14.58 -4.67
N LEU A 246 16.34 13.77 -5.72
CA LEU A 246 17.50 13.11 -6.33
C LEU A 246 18.38 14.10 -7.10
N LEU A 247 17.80 15.06 -7.81
CA LEU A 247 18.55 16.11 -8.49
C LEU A 247 19.38 16.94 -7.51
N ILE A 248 18.77 17.43 -6.41
CA ILE A 248 19.51 18.19 -5.39
C ILE A 248 20.60 17.33 -4.73
N ASN A 249 20.30 16.06 -4.47
CA ASN A 249 21.23 15.15 -3.81
C ASN A 249 22.47 14.82 -4.65
N ARG A 250 22.29 14.64 -5.95
CA ARG A 250 23.34 14.16 -6.87
C ARG A 250 24.02 15.28 -7.68
N PHE A 251 23.55 16.52 -7.58
CA PHE A 251 24.16 17.65 -8.28
C PHE A 251 25.60 17.89 -7.79
N ASP A 252 26.55 17.97 -8.72
CA ASP A 252 27.93 18.37 -8.41
C ASP A 252 27.98 19.90 -8.21
N PRO A 253 28.32 20.41 -7.02
CA PRO A 253 28.43 21.85 -6.77
C PRO A 253 29.43 22.57 -7.67
N ASN A 254 30.38 21.84 -8.27
CA ASN A 254 31.36 22.39 -9.20
C ASN A 254 30.87 22.46 -10.65
N SER A 255 29.68 21.93 -10.95
CA SER A 255 29.11 21.98 -12.30
C SER A 255 28.90 23.44 -12.75
N GLU A 256 29.35 23.73 -13.97
CA GLU A 256 29.16 25.03 -14.62
C GLU A 256 27.77 25.18 -15.24
N ASN A 257 27.14 24.06 -15.59
CA ASN A 257 25.84 24.03 -16.24
C ASN A 257 24.70 23.90 -15.22
N ASP A 258 23.70 24.77 -15.40
CA ASP A 258 22.44 24.69 -14.68
C ASP A 258 21.62 23.46 -15.08
N ILE A 259 21.00 22.85 -14.07
CA ILE A 259 19.86 21.94 -14.25
C ILE A 259 18.61 22.64 -13.72
N LEU A 260 17.61 22.78 -14.58
CA LEU A 260 16.27 23.25 -14.22
C LEU A 260 15.34 22.06 -14.01
N PHE A 261 14.46 22.14 -13.01
CA PHE A 261 13.40 21.16 -12.80
C PHE A 261 12.05 21.86 -12.65
N TYR A 262 11.05 21.44 -13.43
CA TYR A 262 9.70 22.01 -13.32
C TYR A 262 8.61 21.07 -13.87
N SER A 263 7.40 21.28 -13.37
CA SER A 263 6.19 20.63 -13.89
C SER A 263 5.55 21.48 -14.97
N GLU A 264 5.14 20.87 -16.08
CA GLU A 264 4.38 21.58 -17.12
C GLU A 264 2.99 22.08 -16.69
N ARG A 265 2.49 21.70 -15.51
CA ARG A 265 1.23 22.23 -15.01
C ARG A 265 1.42 23.69 -14.63
N ARG A 266 0.90 24.59 -15.45
CA ARG A 266 0.85 26.03 -15.16
C ARG A 266 -0.27 26.31 -14.15
N THR A 267 0.02 26.08 -12.88
CA THR A 267 -0.79 26.56 -11.76
C THR A 267 -0.38 27.99 -11.39
N LYS A 268 -1.19 28.70 -10.58
CA LYS A 268 -0.82 30.03 -10.05
C LYS A 268 0.57 30.05 -9.37
N ASP A 269 0.95 28.92 -8.76
CA ASP A 269 2.24 28.73 -8.08
C ASP A 269 3.23 27.88 -8.91
N HIS A 270 3.32 28.11 -10.22
CA HIS A 270 4.27 27.37 -11.06
C HIS A 270 5.71 27.67 -10.62
N LYS A 271 6.41 26.64 -10.13
CA LYS A 271 7.79 26.73 -9.63
C LYS A 271 8.75 26.12 -10.64
N VAL A 272 9.76 26.90 -10.99
CA VAL A 272 10.92 26.43 -11.74
C VAL A 272 12.12 26.43 -10.80
N TRP A 273 12.66 25.24 -10.58
CA TRP A 273 13.77 25.02 -9.66
C TRP A 273 15.10 25.10 -10.41
N ASN A 274 16.01 25.97 -9.98
CA ASN A 274 17.42 25.91 -10.36
C ASN A 274 18.17 25.03 -9.35
N ILE A 275 18.57 23.85 -9.76
CA ILE A 275 19.22 22.86 -8.88
C ILE A 275 20.61 23.34 -8.45
N ARG A 276 21.34 24.06 -9.32
CA ARG A 276 22.63 24.68 -8.97
C ARG A 276 22.46 25.69 -7.85
N LYS A 277 21.48 26.60 -7.95
CA LYS A 277 21.15 27.54 -6.85
C LYS A 277 20.77 26.78 -5.58
N ALA A 278 19.91 25.77 -5.68
CA ALA A 278 19.53 24.95 -4.53
C ALA A 278 20.75 24.32 -3.82
N SER A 279 21.72 23.80 -4.59
CA SER A 279 22.96 23.23 -4.05
C SER A 279 23.84 24.25 -3.30
N SER A 280 23.80 25.52 -3.70
CA SER A 280 24.55 26.62 -3.06
C SER A 280 23.89 27.19 -1.81
N VAL A 281 22.55 27.15 -1.73
CA VAL A 281 21.76 27.74 -0.65
C VAL A 281 21.52 26.74 0.48
N LEU A 282 21.26 25.47 0.16
CA LEU A 282 21.00 24.44 1.15
C LEU A 282 22.32 23.95 1.80
N PRO A 283 22.35 23.69 3.12
CA PRO A 283 23.52 23.09 3.73
C PRO A 283 23.87 21.74 3.08
N ARG A 284 25.15 21.50 2.82
CA ARG A 284 25.64 20.28 2.13
C ARG A 284 25.12 18.98 2.77
N GLU A 285 25.05 18.96 4.09
CA GLU A 285 24.51 17.84 4.87
C GLU A 285 23.02 17.58 4.58
N ILE A 286 22.24 18.63 4.36
CA ILE A 286 20.83 18.50 3.98
C ILE A 286 20.74 17.94 2.57
N CYS A 287 21.46 18.49 1.60
CA CYS A 287 21.49 17.96 0.23
C CYS A 287 21.83 16.46 0.22
N ARG A 288 22.86 16.06 0.98
CA ARG A 288 23.26 14.66 1.14
C ARG A 288 22.18 13.78 1.77
N ASN A 289 21.48 14.29 2.79
CA ASN A 289 20.53 13.51 3.57
C ASN A 289 19.08 13.59 3.03
N LEU A 290 18.80 14.39 2.00
CA LEU A 290 17.46 14.54 1.42
C LEU A 290 16.78 13.21 1.04
N PRO A 291 17.45 12.24 0.39
CA PRO A 291 16.85 10.93 0.09
C PRO A 291 16.37 10.22 1.37
N LEU A 292 17.18 10.23 2.43
CA LEU A 292 16.81 9.66 3.72
C LEU A 292 15.65 10.41 4.37
N ILE A 293 15.72 11.75 4.45
CA ILE A 293 14.66 12.58 5.03
C ILE A 293 13.34 12.31 4.33
N HIS A 294 13.37 12.18 3.00
CA HIS A 294 12.21 11.88 2.19
C HIS A 294 11.67 10.48 2.45
N ALA A 295 12.51 9.44 2.35
CA ALA A 295 12.12 8.05 2.54
C ALA A 295 11.66 7.75 3.98
N ILE A 296 12.34 8.27 5.01
CA ILE A 296 11.98 7.96 6.41
C ILE A 296 10.66 8.62 6.83
N THR A 297 10.33 9.77 6.22
CA THR A 297 9.09 10.48 6.51
C THR A 297 7.91 10.02 5.67
N CYS A 298 8.13 9.68 4.39
CA CYS A 298 7.25 8.92 3.49
C CYS A 298 7.71 9.08 2.02
N CYS A 299 7.81 8.00 1.25
CA CYS A 299 7.76 8.04 -0.22
C CYS A 299 6.77 6.99 -0.74
N ASP A 300 6.87 6.55 -2.00
CA ASP A 300 5.95 5.55 -2.56
C ASP A 300 6.09 4.17 -1.89
N THR A 301 7.27 3.83 -1.38
CA THR A 301 7.60 2.49 -0.85
C THR A 301 7.70 2.43 0.68
N THR A 302 7.65 3.58 1.35
CA THR A 302 7.72 3.71 2.81
C THR A 302 6.48 4.39 3.37
N SER A 303 6.21 4.18 4.66
CA SER A 303 5.02 4.79 5.26
C SER A 303 5.22 6.25 5.64
N ARG A 304 4.14 7.03 5.55
CA ARG A 304 4.01 8.25 6.34
C ARG A 304 3.96 7.92 7.83
N VAL A 305 4.84 8.58 8.58
CA VAL A 305 4.82 8.50 10.05
C VAL A 305 3.73 9.43 10.57
N PHE A 306 2.74 8.91 11.28
CA PHE A 306 1.63 9.72 11.78
C PHE A 306 2.13 10.85 12.70
N GLY A 307 1.61 12.06 12.53
CA GLY A 307 1.99 13.24 13.32
C GLY A 307 3.33 13.87 12.92
N ILE A 308 4.09 13.27 12.00
CA ILE A 308 5.38 13.81 11.53
C ILE A 308 5.23 14.37 10.12
N GLY A 309 5.44 15.68 9.99
CA GLY A 309 5.48 16.39 8.70
C GLY A 309 6.89 16.48 8.12
N LYS A 310 6.98 16.58 6.79
CA LYS A 310 8.26 16.70 6.08
C LYS A 310 9.03 17.97 6.42
N THR A 311 8.33 19.11 6.55
CA THR A 311 8.92 20.38 7.00
C THR A 311 9.53 20.26 8.39
N HIS A 312 8.85 19.57 9.31
CA HIS A 312 9.35 19.32 10.65
C HIS A 312 10.63 18.48 10.61
N ALA A 313 10.65 17.43 9.79
CA ALA A 313 11.83 16.58 9.65
C ALA A 313 13.04 17.34 9.10
N ILE A 314 12.90 18.13 8.03
CA ILE A 314 14.02 18.93 7.50
C ILE A 314 14.56 19.89 8.58
N LYS A 315 13.67 20.63 9.26
CA LYS A 315 14.07 21.53 10.35
C LYS A 315 14.82 20.77 11.45
N LYS A 316 14.36 19.56 11.79
CA LYS A 316 15.02 18.73 12.80
C LYS A 316 16.42 18.30 12.39
N PHE A 317 16.64 17.91 11.14
CA PHE A 317 17.96 17.59 10.59
C PHE A 317 18.90 18.79 10.56
N ILE A 318 18.38 20.00 10.26
CA ILE A 318 19.17 21.25 10.33
C ILE A 318 19.58 21.54 11.78
N GLN A 319 18.67 21.38 12.74
CA GLN A 319 18.89 21.74 14.14
C GLN A 319 19.66 20.70 14.95
N THR A 320 19.76 19.45 14.47
CA THR A 320 20.29 18.32 15.25
C THR A 320 21.42 17.63 14.50
N PRO A 321 22.67 18.13 14.57
CA PRO A 321 23.80 17.57 13.83
C PRO A 321 24.06 16.08 14.09
N ALA A 322 23.71 15.57 15.28
CA ALA A 322 23.82 14.14 15.63
C ALA A 322 23.00 13.23 14.69
N LEU A 323 21.93 13.74 14.07
CA LEU A 323 21.14 12.97 13.09
C LEU A 323 21.93 12.68 11.82
N ASN A 324 22.93 13.50 11.47
CA ASN A 324 23.80 13.23 10.33
C ASN A 324 24.63 11.95 10.54
N SER A 325 25.03 11.66 11.78
CA SER A 325 25.74 10.41 12.09
C SER A 325 24.83 9.18 12.01
N SER A 326 23.54 9.33 12.34
CA SER A 326 22.57 8.26 12.10
C SER A 326 22.28 8.09 10.61
N ALA A 327 22.28 9.19 9.85
CA ALA A 327 22.02 9.17 8.43
C ALA A 327 23.07 8.39 7.62
N THR A 328 24.34 8.40 8.03
CA THR A 328 25.40 7.67 7.32
C THR A 328 25.12 6.16 7.27
N MET A 329 24.46 5.57 8.28
CA MET A 329 24.09 4.16 8.28
C MET A 329 23.10 3.80 7.17
N PHE A 330 22.31 4.75 6.68
CA PHE A 330 21.38 4.53 5.57
C PHE A 330 22.04 4.73 4.20
N LEU A 331 23.15 5.47 4.16
CA LEU A 331 23.92 5.75 2.95
C LEU A 331 25.02 4.71 2.69
N ASP A 332 25.50 4.04 3.74
CA ASP A 332 26.47 2.94 3.63
C ASP A 332 25.79 1.63 3.22
N VAL A 333 26.13 1.13 2.03
CA VAL A 333 25.63 -0.15 1.49
C VAL A 333 26.02 -1.36 2.34
N ASN A 334 27.10 -1.25 3.12
CA ASN A 334 27.61 -2.33 3.97
C ASN A 334 27.08 -2.26 5.41
N ALA A 335 26.25 -1.28 5.73
CA ALA A 335 25.71 -1.13 7.08
C ALA A 335 24.89 -2.37 7.47
N SER A 336 25.14 -2.88 8.68
CA SER A 336 24.38 -4.01 9.19
C SER A 336 22.92 -3.62 9.42
N LYS A 337 22.00 -4.57 9.25
CA LYS A 337 20.55 -4.39 9.52
C LYS A 337 20.29 -3.91 10.95
N ALA A 338 21.12 -4.34 11.92
CA ALA A 338 21.06 -3.88 13.30
C ALA A 338 21.45 -2.40 13.45
N ASN A 339 22.52 -1.96 12.78
CA ASN A 339 22.96 -0.57 12.80
C ASN A 339 21.92 0.35 12.11
N ILE A 340 21.37 -0.09 10.98
CA ILE A 340 20.27 0.62 10.29
C ILE A 340 19.06 0.77 11.21
N ALA A 341 18.66 -0.31 11.90
CA ALA A 341 17.53 -0.28 12.82
C ALA A 341 17.77 0.67 14.00
N SER A 342 18.96 0.64 14.61
CA SER A 342 19.33 1.54 15.71
C SER A 342 19.39 3.01 15.28
N ALA A 343 19.98 3.29 14.11
CA ALA A 343 20.00 4.63 13.53
C ALA A 343 18.59 5.14 13.20
N GLY A 344 17.74 4.28 12.62
CA GLY A 344 16.35 4.60 12.34
C GLY A 344 15.54 4.87 13.60
N GLU A 345 15.74 4.09 14.67
CA GLU A 345 15.15 4.34 15.98
C GLU A 345 15.57 5.71 16.54
N SER A 346 16.86 6.04 16.49
CA SER A 346 17.38 7.35 16.92
C SER A 346 16.76 8.52 16.16
N ILE A 347 16.66 8.41 14.83
CA ILE A 347 16.04 9.45 13.99
C ILE A 347 14.56 9.61 14.34
N VAL A 348 13.80 8.52 14.40
CA VAL A 348 12.36 8.60 14.67
C VAL A 348 12.09 9.09 16.10
N CYS A 349 12.87 8.67 17.10
CA CYS A 349 12.83 9.24 18.45
C CYS A 349 12.99 10.76 18.41
N SER A 350 14.02 11.25 17.73
CA SER A 350 14.28 12.68 17.59
C SER A 350 13.12 13.44 16.92
N LEU A 351 12.54 12.87 15.86
CA LEU A 351 11.39 13.45 15.17
C LEU A 351 10.16 13.61 16.09
N PHE A 352 9.95 12.68 17.03
CA PHE A 352 8.89 12.75 18.04
C PHE A 352 9.27 13.55 19.30
N ALA A 353 10.40 14.27 19.28
CA ALA A 353 10.95 14.98 20.44
C ALA A 353 11.24 14.05 21.63
N GLY A 354 11.90 12.92 21.33
CA GLY A 354 12.53 12.05 22.31
C GLY A 354 13.71 12.71 23.02
N MET A 355 13.99 12.25 24.23
CA MET A 355 15.16 12.66 24.99
C MET A 355 16.42 11.94 24.47
N PRO A 356 17.63 12.47 24.71
CA PRO A 356 18.86 11.77 24.39
C PRO A 356 18.88 10.36 25.00
N SER A 357 19.27 9.36 24.21
CA SER A 357 19.33 7.94 24.60
C SER A 357 17.98 7.28 24.96
N GLU A 358 16.85 7.95 24.74
CA GLU A 358 15.53 7.37 24.92
C GLU A 358 15.19 6.42 23.76
N THR A 359 14.76 5.21 24.08
CA THR A 359 14.26 4.24 23.09
C THR A 359 12.85 4.62 22.61
N LEU A 360 12.43 4.10 21.46
CA LEU A 360 11.09 4.38 20.92
C LEU A 360 9.99 3.90 21.87
N ASN A 361 10.17 2.75 22.51
CA ASN A 361 9.17 2.20 23.41
C ASN A 361 9.06 3.04 24.70
N GLN A 362 10.20 3.50 25.26
CA GLN A 362 10.20 4.45 26.39
C GLN A 362 9.52 5.77 26.02
N LEU A 363 9.84 6.32 24.84
CA LEU A 363 9.21 7.53 24.32
C LEU A 363 7.70 7.35 24.15
N ARG A 364 7.29 6.20 23.60
CA ARG A 364 5.87 5.84 23.39
C ARG A 364 5.12 5.79 24.73
N TYR A 365 5.67 5.13 25.74
CA TYR A 365 5.12 5.11 27.10
C TYR A 365 5.05 6.52 27.71
N ARG A 366 6.13 7.31 27.64
CA ARG A 366 6.16 8.67 28.18
C ARG A 366 5.12 9.58 27.52
N LYS A 367 4.96 9.50 26.20
CA LYS A 367 3.93 10.26 25.46
C LYS A 367 2.52 9.82 25.88
N PHE A 368 2.29 8.53 26.08
CA PHE A 368 1.04 8.03 26.63
C PHE A 368 0.76 8.63 28.02
N VAL A 369 1.71 8.51 28.96
CA VAL A 369 1.57 9.06 30.33
C VAL A 369 1.28 10.57 30.28
N THR A 370 2.02 11.32 29.48
CA THR A 370 1.83 12.77 29.31
C THR A 370 0.40 13.10 28.86
N LYS A 371 -0.12 12.36 27.88
CA LYS A 371 -1.50 12.55 27.38
C LYS A 371 -2.57 12.10 28.37
N THR A 372 -2.31 11.05 29.15
CA THR A 372 -3.26 10.62 30.20
C THR A 372 -3.37 11.66 31.30
N VAL A 373 -2.26 12.26 31.71
CA VAL A 373 -2.21 13.27 32.79
C VAL A 373 -2.85 14.59 32.36
N SER A 374 -2.81 14.94 31.08
CA SER A 374 -3.41 16.19 30.60
C SER A 374 -4.95 16.15 30.51
N TRP A 375 -5.58 14.96 30.53
CA TRP A 375 -7.05 14.76 30.46
C TRP A 375 -7.79 15.51 29.33
N THR A 376 -7.08 15.99 28.31
CA THR A 376 -7.64 16.89 27.29
C THR A 376 -8.38 16.16 26.18
N SER A 377 -8.09 14.88 25.92
CA SER A 377 -8.74 14.08 24.86
C SER A 377 -8.48 12.57 25.01
N PHE A 378 -9.32 11.76 24.36
CA PHE A 378 -9.11 10.31 24.25
C PHE A 378 -7.81 10.00 23.47
N ILE A 379 -6.96 9.12 24.02
CA ILE A 379 -5.69 8.78 23.39
C ILE A 379 -5.90 7.85 22.21
N GLN A 380 -5.62 8.35 21.02
CA GLN A 380 -5.60 7.55 19.81
C GLN A 380 -4.23 6.87 19.63
N VAL A 381 -4.23 5.55 19.43
CA VAL A 381 -2.99 4.74 19.32
C VAL A 381 -2.06 5.23 18.21
N HIS A 382 -2.63 5.68 17.10
CA HIS A 382 -1.88 6.15 15.95
C HIS A 382 -1.16 7.48 16.20
N GLU A 383 -1.54 8.24 17.23
CA GLU A 383 -0.85 9.48 17.62
C GLU A 383 0.41 9.22 18.46
N LEU A 384 0.62 7.99 18.90
CA LEU A 384 1.83 7.59 19.59
C LEU A 384 2.93 7.22 18.57
N PRO A 385 4.22 7.44 18.89
CA PRO A 385 5.34 6.97 18.06
C PRO A 385 5.24 5.47 17.78
N PRO A 386 5.65 4.96 16.61
CA PRO A 386 5.68 3.51 16.36
C PRO A 386 6.48 2.76 17.42
N THR A 387 6.16 1.49 17.64
CA THR A 387 7.03 0.62 18.45
C THR A 387 8.38 0.44 17.79
N ALA A 388 9.41 0.10 18.56
CA ALA A 388 10.72 -0.27 18.02
C ALA A 388 10.61 -1.45 17.03
N ALA A 389 9.72 -2.42 17.31
CA ALA A 389 9.46 -3.58 16.46
C ALA A 389 8.87 -3.21 15.07
N ALA A 390 7.93 -2.27 15.02
CA ALA A 390 7.41 -1.78 13.74
C ALA A 390 8.40 -0.84 13.03
N ASN A 391 9.10 0.00 13.80
CA ASN A 391 10.09 0.91 13.27
C ASN A 391 11.31 0.20 12.67
N HIS A 392 11.67 -0.99 13.18
CA HIS A 392 12.71 -1.84 12.62
C HIS A 392 12.49 -2.05 11.11
N PHE A 393 11.32 -2.56 10.71
CA PHE A 393 11.01 -2.78 9.30
C PHE A 393 10.81 -1.49 8.51
N HIS A 394 10.29 -0.42 9.14
CA HIS A 394 10.24 0.89 8.49
C HIS A 394 11.64 1.43 8.15
N SER A 395 12.60 1.25 9.05
CA SER A 395 14.01 1.63 8.85
C SER A 395 14.66 0.79 7.76
N LEU A 396 14.42 -0.53 7.75
CA LEU A 396 14.94 -1.38 6.68
C LEU A 396 14.40 -1.00 5.30
N ARG A 397 13.09 -0.76 5.17
CA ARG A 397 12.49 -0.31 3.90
C ARG A 397 13.00 1.07 3.49
N THR A 398 13.21 1.96 4.45
CA THR A 398 13.82 3.28 4.22
C THR A 398 15.23 3.12 3.66
N CYS A 399 16.05 2.27 4.25
CA CYS A 399 17.39 1.97 3.75
C CYS A 399 17.34 1.37 2.34
N HIS A 400 16.49 0.38 2.11
CA HIS A 400 16.29 -0.20 0.77
C HIS A 400 15.99 0.87 -0.27
N GLN A 401 15.03 1.76 0.00
CA GLN A 401 14.69 2.82 -0.93
C GLN A 401 15.85 3.81 -1.18
N VAL A 402 16.54 4.22 -0.11
CA VAL A 402 17.71 5.13 -0.22
C VAL A 402 18.80 4.49 -1.07
N GLN A 403 19.07 3.20 -0.86
CA GLN A 403 20.11 2.45 -1.58
C GLN A 403 19.74 2.25 -3.06
N MET A 404 18.49 1.93 -3.37
CA MET A 404 17.99 1.90 -4.75
C MET A 404 18.17 3.26 -5.44
N TRP A 405 17.87 4.36 -4.73
CA TRP A 405 18.07 5.72 -5.21
C TRP A 405 19.53 6.12 -5.37
N THR A 406 20.46 5.51 -4.64
CA THR A 406 21.91 5.73 -4.81
C THR A 406 22.56 4.76 -5.80
N GLY A 407 21.78 3.87 -6.43
CA GLY A 407 22.25 2.96 -7.50
C GLY A 407 22.64 1.56 -7.02
N ASN A 408 22.33 1.20 -5.77
CA ASN A 408 22.62 -0.11 -5.20
C ASN A 408 21.39 -1.00 -5.28
N GLU A 409 21.45 -2.07 -6.07
CA GLU A 409 20.37 -3.06 -6.16
C GLU A 409 20.37 -3.99 -4.94
N LEU A 410 19.37 -3.84 -4.06
CA LEU A 410 19.21 -4.67 -2.87
C LEU A 410 17.96 -5.55 -2.97
N ASN A 411 18.04 -6.77 -2.44
CA ASN A 411 16.91 -7.69 -2.38
C ASN A 411 15.85 -7.18 -1.38
N PRO A 412 14.64 -6.77 -1.82
CA PRO A 412 13.64 -6.21 -0.91
C PRO A 412 13.20 -7.19 0.18
N LEU A 413 13.24 -8.50 -0.05
CA LEU A 413 12.85 -9.52 0.93
C LEU A 413 13.73 -9.50 2.20
N GLU A 414 14.95 -8.96 2.09
CA GLU A 414 15.84 -8.79 3.23
C GLU A 414 15.64 -7.48 4.00
N TYR A 415 14.82 -6.57 3.45
CA TYR A 415 14.66 -5.20 3.95
C TYR A 415 13.20 -4.88 4.32
N GLY A 416 12.50 -5.84 4.91
CA GLY A 416 11.17 -5.62 5.48
C GLY A 416 10.01 -5.73 4.50
N TRP A 417 10.21 -6.50 3.42
CA TRP A 417 9.18 -6.94 2.49
C TRP A 417 9.02 -8.46 2.54
N LYS A 418 7.83 -8.93 2.17
CA LYS A 418 7.52 -10.35 1.98
C LYS A 418 6.71 -10.53 0.70
N GLU A 419 6.84 -11.68 0.06
CA GLU A 419 5.99 -12.03 -1.06
C GLU A 419 4.70 -12.68 -0.57
N ASP A 420 3.56 -12.24 -1.11
CA ASP A 420 2.25 -12.82 -0.84
C ASP A 420 1.35 -12.63 -2.08
N GLY A 421 0.82 -13.73 -2.62
CA GLY A 421 -0.04 -13.70 -3.81
C GLY A 421 0.61 -13.08 -5.05
N GLY A 422 1.92 -13.32 -5.27
CA GLY A 422 2.67 -12.78 -6.40
C GLY A 422 2.89 -11.26 -6.35
N LYS A 423 2.90 -10.68 -5.14
CA LYS A 423 3.17 -9.25 -4.90
C LYS A 423 4.06 -9.07 -3.69
N LEU A 424 4.83 -7.97 -3.65
CA LEU A 424 5.56 -7.59 -2.44
C LEU A 424 4.67 -6.78 -1.49
N LEU A 425 4.52 -7.30 -0.27
CA LEU A 425 3.81 -6.66 0.83
C LEU A 425 4.79 -6.28 1.95
N PRO A 426 4.52 -5.21 2.70
CA PRO A 426 5.42 -4.75 3.75
C PRO A 426 5.22 -5.59 5.01
N ILE A 427 6.32 -5.99 5.66
CA ILE A 427 6.27 -6.59 6.98
C ILE A 427 5.96 -5.48 7.99
N LYS A 428 4.90 -5.66 8.78
CA LYS A 428 4.36 -4.60 9.65
C LYS A 428 5.14 -4.48 10.96
N THR A 429 5.36 -5.60 11.64
CA THR A 429 6.04 -5.71 12.94
C THR A 429 6.46 -7.17 13.17
N ILE A 430 7.42 -7.40 14.07
CA ILE A 430 7.82 -8.75 14.53
C ILE A 430 7.03 -9.23 15.74
N LEU A 431 6.43 -8.31 16.51
CA LEU A 431 5.73 -8.65 17.75
C LEU A 431 4.23 -8.89 17.49
N PRO A 432 3.56 -9.73 18.29
CA PRO A 432 2.11 -9.86 18.25
C PRO A 432 1.44 -8.54 18.68
N ALA A 433 0.11 -8.46 18.57
CA ALA A 433 -0.64 -7.26 18.92
C ALA A 433 -0.47 -6.85 20.40
N ALA A 434 -0.25 -7.81 21.29
CA ALA A 434 -0.09 -7.62 22.73
C ALA A 434 0.67 -8.83 23.35
N PRO A 435 1.13 -8.74 24.61
CA PRO A 435 1.66 -9.89 25.35
C PRO A 435 0.70 -11.09 25.37
N ASP A 436 1.25 -12.30 25.28
CA ASP A 436 0.48 -13.55 25.17
C ASP A 436 -0.47 -13.80 26.35
N ASP A 437 -0.07 -13.43 27.56
CA ASP A 437 -0.89 -13.54 28.77
C ASP A 437 -2.14 -12.65 28.69
N LEU A 438 -2.02 -11.43 28.15
CA LEU A 438 -3.16 -10.55 27.90
C LEU A 438 -4.04 -11.03 26.75
N LEU A 439 -3.44 -11.55 25.67
CA LEU A 439 -4.20 -12.16 24.57
C LEU A 439 -5.00 -13.37 25.06
N LYS A 440 -4.45 -14.19 25.96
CA LYS A 440 -5.17 -15.31 26.60
C LYS A 440 -6.39 -14.84 27.41
N VAL A 441 -6.32 -13.68 28.05
CA VAL A 441 -7.47 -13.08 28.77
C VAL A 441 -8.57 -12.66 27.79
N LEU A 442 -8.22 -12.07 26.65
CA LEU A 442 -9.18 -11.66 25.61
C LEU A 442 -9.84 -12.86 24.91
N ARG A 443 -9.16 -14.00 24.82
CA ARG A 443 -9.66 -15.25 24.21
C ARG A 443 -10.71 -16.00 25.04
N ARG A 444 -11.03 -15.55 26.27
CA ARG A 444 -11.71 -16.37 27.27
C ARG A 444 -13.09 -16.86 26.81
N ASP A 445 -13.89 -16.04 26.14
CA ASP A 445 -15.29 -16.41 25.81
C ASP A 445 -15.38 -17.42 24.67
N LEU A 446 -14.62 -17.22 23.58
CA LEU A 446 -14.58 -18.18 22.46
C LEU A 446 -13.89 -19.49 22.87
N VAL A 447 -12.78 -19.41 23.63
CA VAL A 447 -12.09 -20.60 24.14
C VAL A 447 -12.96 -21.37 25.13
N GLN A 448 -13.74 -20.69 25.98
CA GLN A 448 -14.69 -21.35 26.88
C GLN A 448 -15.81 -22.05 26.10
N ALA A 449 -16.32 -21.45 25.02
CA ALA A 449 -17.29 -22.09 24.14
C ALA A 449 -16.70 -23.33 23.42
N ILE A 450 -15.46 -23.25 22.91
CA ILE A 450 -14.75 -24.36 22.28
C ILE A 450 -14.48 -25.47 23.31
N ARG A 451 -13.98 -25.14 24.51
CA ARG A 451 -13.78 -26.10 25.61
C ARG A 451 -15.06 -26.85 25.96
N LYS A 452 -16.19 -26.13 26.03
CA LYS A 452 -17.49 -26.73 26.36
C LYS A 452 -18.01 -27.65 25.24
N LYS A 453 -17.88 -27.26 23.96
CA LYS A 453 -18.50 -27.97 22.84
C LYS A 453 -17.59 -28.98 22.13
N ARG A 454 -16.27 -28.76 22.17
CA ARG A 454 -15.22 -29.50 21.45
C ARG A 454 -13.94 -29.58 22.31
N PRO A 455 -13.98 -30.27 23.46
CA PRO A 455 -12.87 -30.28 24.44
C PRO A 455 -11.54 -30.80 23.88
N TYR A 456 -11.58 -31.73 22.92
CA TYR A 456 -10.38 -32.25 22.25
C TYR A 456 -9.65 -31.20 21.39
N LEU A 457 -10.36 -30.23 20.81
CA LEU A 457 -9.75 -29.11 20.08
C LEU A 457 -9.18 -28.05 21.02
N ALA A 458 -9.76 -27.90 22.21
CA ALA A 458 -9.30 -26.91 23.17
C ALA A 458 -7.91 -27.22 23.76
N ALA A 459 -7.47 -28.47 23.69
CA ALA A 459 -6.12 -28.88 24.08
C ALA A 459 -5.05 -28.48 23.05
N ASN A 460 -5.44 -28.28 21.78
CA ASN A 460 -4.56 -27.97 20.65
C ASN A 460 -5.09 -26.76 19.86
N LEU A 461 -5.40 -25.65 20.55
CA LEU A 461 -5.98 -24.45 19.92
C LEU A 461 -5.11 -23.89 18.78
N ASP A 462 -3.79 -24.03 18.88
CA ASP A 462 -2.84 -23.54 17.87
C ASP A 462 -2.95 -24.32 16.53
N GLN A 463 -3.59 -25.50 16.54
CA GLN A 463 -3.86 -26.31 15.35
C GLN A 463 -5.27 -26.08 14.78
N VAL A 464 -6.04 -25.16 15.35
CA VAL A 464 -7.39 -24.84 14.89
C VAL A 464 -7.33 -23.78 13.80
N THR A 465 -7.63 -24.19 12.57
CA THR A 465 -7.82 -23.27 11.44
C THR A 465 -9.31 -22.98 11.25
N LEU A 466 -9.67 -21.70 11.22
CA LEU A 466 -11.02 -21.24 10.93
C LEU A 466 -11.28 -21.26 9.43
N HIS A 467 -12.39 -21.86 9.03
CA HIS A 467 -12.88 -21.83 7.66
C HIS A 467 -14.17 -21.01 7.61
N GLN A 468 -14.17 -19.96 6.80
CA GLN A 468 -15.32 -19.09 6.54
C GLN A 468 -15.37 -18.78 5.04
N ASP A 469 -16.54 -18.43 4.52
CA ASP A 469 -16.70 -18.03 3.12
C ASP A 469 -16.19 -16.59 2.87
N ASN A 470 -16.28 -16.11 1.63
CA ASN A 470 -15.93 -14.72 1.27
C ASN A 470 -17.09 -13.72 1.49
N ALA A 471 -18.08 -14.03 2.34
CA ALA A 471 -19.18 -13.10 2.61
C ALA A 471 -18.65 -11.76 3.17
N PRO A 472 -19.27 -10.62 2.84
CA PRO A 472 -18.80 -9.31 3.28
C PRO A 472 -18.66 -9.14 4.80
N ALA A 473 -19.44 -9.88 5.60
CA ALA A 473 -19.33 -9.88 7.06
C ALA A 473 -18.07 -10.62 7.53
N HIS A 474 -17.75 -11.77 6.93
CA HIS A 474 -16.56 -12.57 7.26
C HIS A 474 -15.28 -11.91 6.76
N LYS A 475 -15.33 -11.33 5.55
CA LYS A 475 -14.26 -10.48 5.00
C LYS A 475 -14.27 -9.07 5.59
N SER A 476 -15.20 -8.77 6.49
CA SER A 476 -15.19 -7.50 7.17
C SER A 476 -13.90 -7.40 7.95
N ARG A 477 -13.36 -6.19 7.94
CA ARG A 477 -12.07 -5.93 8.54
C ARG A 477 -12.10 -6.17 10.04
N THR A 478 -13.19 -5.82 10.71
CA THR A 478 -13.41 -6.10 12.13
C THR A 478 -13.35 -7.59 12.44
N THR A 479 -13.99 -8.42 11.61
CA THR A 479 -13.98 -9.87 11.80
C THR A 479 -12.58 -10.46 11.59
N GLN A 480 -11.86 -10.02 10.54
CA GLN A 480 -10.48 -10.45 10.32
C GLN A 480 -9.56 -10.01 11.46
N LEU A 481 -9.70 -8.76 11.93
CA LEU A 481 -8.99 -8.23 13.09
C LEU A 481 -9.24 -9.07 14.35
N GLU A 482 -10.49 -9.41 14.64
CA GLU A 482 -10.85 -10.20 15.82
C GLU A 482 -10.28 -11.62 15.72
N ILE A 483 -10.32 -12.25 14.54
CA ILE A 483 -9.73 -13.56 14.28
C ILE A 483 -8.22 -13.54 14.52
N ASP A 484 -7.53 -12.54 13.95
CA ASP A 484 -6.09 -12.34 14.14
C ASP A 484 -5.75 -12.10 15.62
N LEU A 485 -6.55 -11.29 16.32
CA LEU A 485 -6.38 -11.00 17.76
C LEU A 485 -6.54 -12.25 18.63
N LEU A 486 -7.52 -13.08 18.29
CA LEU A 486 -7.76 -14.34 18.96
C LEU A 486 -6.71 -15.41 18.56
N GLY A 487 -5.80 -15.08 17.64
CA GLY A 487 -4.67 -15.93 17.21
C GLY A 487 -5.10 -17.13 16.39
N PHE A 488 -6.28 -17.10 15.79
CA PHE A 488 -6.74 -18.17 14.93
C PHE A 488 -6.22 -17.95 13.50
N GLN A 489 -5.69 -19.00 12.90
CA GLN A 489 -5.42 -18.97 11.46
C GLN A 489 -6.74 -19.08 10.70
N CYS A 490 -6.94 -18.26 9.67
CA CYS A 490 -8.07 -18.41 8.76
C CYS A 490 -7.61 -19.06 7.45
N LEU A 491 -8.29 -20.10 6.99
CA LEU A 491 -8.07 -20.67 5.68
C LEU A 491 -8.49 -19.64 4.62
N GLN A 492 -7.61 -19.36 3.65
CA GLN A 492 -7.92 -18.42 2.59
C GLN A 492 -8.90 -19.02 1.57
N GLN A 493 -9.95 -18.26 1.27
CA GLN A 493 -10.92 -18.60 0.23
C GLN A 493 -10.49 -18.02 -1.12
N PRO A 494 -10.57 -18.80 -2.22
CA PRO A 494 -10.33 -18.31 -3.58
C PRO A 494 -11.21 -17.10 -3.95
N PRO A 495 -10.72 -16.15 -4.77
CA PRO A 495 -11.45 -14.93 -5.11
C PRO A 495 -12.76 -15.16 -5.89
N TYR A 496 -12.85 -16.25 -6.66
CA TYR A 496 -13.94 -16.52 -7.60
C TYR A 496 -14.51 -17.95 -7.49
N SER A 497 -14.87 -18.40 -6.28
CA SER A 497 -15.57 -19.67 -6.10
C SER A 497 -16.90 -19.49 -5.37
N PRO A 498 -18.05 -19.82 -6.00
CA PRO A 498 -19.27 -20.08 -5.23
C PRO A 498 -19.11 -21.42 -4.53
N ASP A 499 -19.51 -21.48 -3.27
CA ASP A 499 -19.86 -22.70 -2.55
C ASP A 499 -18.69 -23.64 -2.17
N LEU A 500 -17.57 -23.12 -1.65
CA LEU A 500 -16.54 -23.96 -0.98
C LEU A 500 -16.83 -24.19 0.51
N ALA A 501 -17.79 -23.47 1.09
CA ALA A 501 -18.28 -23.79 2.42
C ALA A 501 -18.99 -25.16 2.40
N PRO A 502 -18.65 -26.09 3.30
CA PRO A 502 -19.34 -27.39 3.40
C PRO A 502 -20.87 -27.25 3.52
N MET A 503 -21.32 -26.15 4.14
CA MET A 503 -22.73 -25.79 4.25
C MET A 503 -23.38 -25.57 2.88
N ASP A 504 -22.77 -24.77 2.02
CA ASP A 504 -23.29 -24.45 0.69
C ASP A 504 -23.07 -25.58 -0.32
N LEU A 505 -21.96 -26.31 -0.20
CA LEU A 505 -21.58 -27.39 -1.09
C LEU A 505 -22.45 -28.64 -0.92
N VAL A 506 -22.76 -29.02 0.33
CA VAL A 506 -23.36 -30.34 0.60
C VAL A 506 -24.57 -30.26 1.52
N VAL A 507 -24.48 -29.53 2.64
CA VAL A 507 -25.55 -29.56 3.66
C VAL A 507 -26.84 -28.91 3.15
N PHE A 508 -26.77 -27.70 2.56
CA PHE A 508 -27.95 -27.04 2.02
C PHE A 508 -28.55 -27.77 0.81
N PRO A 509 -27.77 -28.25 -0.18
CA PRO A 509 -28.32 -29.11 -1.24
C PRO A 509 -29.00 -30.37 -0.70
N TYR A 510 -28.40 -31.04 0.29
CA TYR A 510 -28.98 -32.21 0.94
C TYR A 510 -30.33 -31.87 1.57
N ILE A 511 -30.40 -30.83 2.42
CA ILE A 511 -31.67 -30.38 3.03
C ILE A 511 -32.68 -29.99 1.95
N LYS A 512 -32.28 -29.21 0.93
CA LYS A 512 -33.14 -28.78 -0.17
C LYS A 512 -33.70 -29.97 -0.96
N SER A 513 -32.98 -31.08 -1.07
CA SER A 513 -33.44 -32.27 -1.78
C SER A 513 -34.65 -32.93 -1.10
N PHE A 514 -34.68 -32.95 0.24
CA PHE A 514 -35.82 -33.47 1.02
C PHE A 514 -36.99 -32.50 1.05
N LEU A 515 -36.70 -31.19 1.12
CA LEU A 515 -37.74 -30.16 1.11
C LEU A 515 -38.37 -29.94 -0.27
N ARG A 516 -37.73 -30.44 -1.34
CA ARG A 516 -38.20 -30.23 -2.71
C ARG A 516 -39.59 -30.84 -2.89
N GLY A 517 -40.53 -30.01 -3.34
CA GLY A 517 -41.90 -30.43 -3.62
C GLY A 517 -42.82 -30.47 -2.40
N GLN A 518 -42.31 -30.22 -1.20
CA GLN A 518 -43.11 -30.10 0.01
C GLN A 518 -43.70 -28.67 0.13
N LYS A 519 -44.93 -28.57 0.65
CA LYS A 519 -45.58 -27.30 0.99
C LYS A 519 -45.70 -27.22 2.51
N PHE A 520 -45.45 -26.04 3.05
CA PHE A 520 -45.54 -25.76 4.48
C PHE A 520 -46.45 -24.56 4.67
N ASP A 521 -47.33 -24.62 5.66
CA ASP A 521 -48.33 -23.58 5.89
C ASP A 521 -47.74 -22.39 6.66
N ASN A 522 -46.61 -22.58 7.36
CA ASN A 522 -45.92 -21.52 8.10
C ASN A 522 -44.42 -21.80 8.32
N LEU A 523 -43.69 -20.76 8.78
CA LEU A 523 -42.24 -20.82 9.03
C LEU A 523 -41.86 -21.83 10.13
N HIS A 524 -42.73 -22.02 11.14
CA HIS A 524 -42.46 -22.95 12.24
C HIS A 524 -42.42 -24.39 11.72
N GLU A 525 -43.37 -24.76 10.88
CA GLU A 525 -43.43 -26.08 10.24
C GLU A 525 -42.19 -26.37 9.38
N LEU A 526 -41.80 -25.41 8.53
CA LEU A 526 -40.55 -25.51 7.76
C LEU A 526 -39.32 -25.67 8.66
N ARG A 527 -39.25 -24.91 9.77
CA ARG A 527 -38.14 -25.00 10.72
C ARG A 527 -38.07 -26.37 11.39
N GLN A 528 -39.20 -26.94 11.79
CA GLN A 528 -39.25 -28.28 12.37
C GLN A 528 -38.81 -29.34 11.36
N GLU A 529 -39.21 -29.22 10.09
CA GLU A 529 -38.80 -30.19 9.07
C GLU A 529 -37.31 -30.09 8.75
N VAL A 530 -36.74 -28.87 8.67
CA VAL A 530 -35.30 -28.68 8.55
C VAL A 530 -34.54 -29.30 9.74
N LEU A 531 -35.06 -29.11 10.97
CA LEU A 531 -34.48 -29.74 12.16
C LEU A 531 -34.56 -31.27 12.08
N ASN A 532 -35.70 -31.84 11.68
CA ASN A 532 -35.85 -33.29 11.51
C ASN A 532 -34.86 -33.85 10.49
N ILE A 533 -34.69 -33.21 9.33
CA ILE A 533 -33.74 -33.63 8.29
C ILE A 533 -32.30 -33.55 8.82
N THR A 534 -31.95 -32.48 9.53
CA THR A 534 -30.59 -32.32 10.09
C THR A 534 -30.30 -33.31 11.21
N PHE A 535 -31.28 -33.67 12.06
CA PHE A 535 -31.12 -34.70 13.09
C PHE A 535 -30.95 -36.12 12.51
N ARG A 536 -31.42 -36.37 11.27
CA ARG A 536 -31.20 -37.64 10.56
C ARG A 536 -29.79 -37.78 10.00
N MET A 537 -29.00 -36.71 9.94
CA MET A 537 -27.63 -36.76 9.44
C MET A 537 -26.73 -37.48 10.44
N LYS A 538 -26.28 -38.68 10.07
CA LYS A 538 -25.29 -39.47 10.83
C LYS A 538 -23.85 -39.03 10.56
N SER A 539 -22.93 -39.47 11.43
CA SER A 539 -21.48 -39.28 11.31
C SER A 539 -20.92 -39.57 9.92
N GLU A 540 -21.41 -40.61 9.25
CA GLU A 540 -20.95 -41.02 7.92
C GLU A 540 -21.21 -39.95 6.85
N HIS A 541 -22.31 -39.20 6.97
CA HIS A 541 -22.62 -38.08 6.06
C HIS A 541 -21.59 -36.95 6.22
N PHE A 542 -21.15 -36.68 7.46
CA PHE A 542 -20.14 -35.65 7.71
C PHE A 542 -18.78 -36.05 7.15
N VAL A 543 -18.40 -37.33 7.20
CA VAL A 543 -17.18 -37.84 6.55
C VAL A 543 -17.24 -37.64 5.03
N HIS A 544 -18.36 -38.00 4.40
CA HIS A 544 -18.55 -37.81 2.96
C HIS A 544 -18.53 -36.32 2.56
N ILE A 545 -19.09 -35.44 3.41
CA ILE A 545 -19.00 -33.98 3.21
C ILE A 545 -17.54 -33.52 3.13
N PHE A 546 -16.66 -34.03 4.00
CA PHE A 546 -15.23 -33.71 3.96
C PHE A 546 -14.54 -34.25 2.71
N ASP A 547 -14.87 -35.47 2.27
CA ASP A 547 -14.28 -36.05 1.06
C ASP A 547 -14.65 -35.26 -0.20
N ASP A 548 -15.92 -34.86 -0.32
CA ASP A 548 -16.38 -34.03 -1.45
C ASP A 548 -15.81 -32.62 -1.40
N TRP A 549 -15.65 -32.07 -0.20
CA TRP A 549 -14.99 -30.80 0.03
C TRP A 549 -13.53 -30.83 -0.44
N LEU A 550 -12.78 -31.91 -0.13
CA LEU A 550 -11.41 -32.11 -0.61
C LEU A 550 -11.32 -32.26 -2.13
N LYS A 551 -12.23 -33.04 -2.75
CA LYS A 551 -12.30 -33.17 -4.22
C LYS A 551 -12.56 -31.82 -4.90
N ARG A 552 -13.47 -31.02 -4.33
CA ARG A 552 -13.81 -29.68 -4.85
C ARG A 552 -12.61 -28.73 -4.76
N HIS A 553 -11.87 -28.76 -3.65
CA HIS A 553 -10.64 -27.97 -3.49
C HIS A 553 -9.58 -28.35 -4.55
N LYS A 554 -9.38 -29.65 -4.79
CA LYS A 554 -8.46 -30.11 -5.86
C LYS A 554 -8.87 -29.57 -7.24
N LYS A 555 -10.15 -29.63 -7.58
CA LYS A 555 -10.67 -29.11 -8.85
C LYS A 555 -10.51 -27.58 -8.97
N CYS A 556 -10.68 -26.83 -7.88
CA CYS A 556 -10.40 -25.38 -7.87
C CYS A 556 -8.92 -25.07 -8.10
N LEU A 557 -8.00 -25.88 -7.55
CA LEU A 557 -6.55 -25.73 -7.77
C LEU A 557 -6.18 -26.02 -9.23
N GLU A 558 -6.74 -27.06 -9.84
CA GLU A 558 -6.54 -27.41 -11.25
C GLU A 558 -7.00 -26.30 -12.21
N LEU A 559 -8.01 -25.52 -11.81
CA LEU A 559 -8.55 -24.40 -12.58
C LEU A 559 -7.95 -23.05 -12.20
N ASN A 560 -6.84 -22.99 -11.45
CA ASN A 560 -6.22 -21.73 -11.00
C ASN A 560 -7.19 -20.76 -10.30
N GLY A 561 -8.21 -21.31 -9.61
CA GLY A 561 -9.23 -20.51 -8.92
C GLY A 561 -10.38 -19.98 -9.79
N ASP A 562 -10.50 -20.42 -11.05
CA ASP A 562 -11.66 -20.13 -11.91
C ASP A 562 -12.93 -20.90 -11.50
N TYR A 563 -14.06 -20.51 -12.10
CA TYR A 563 -15.38 -21.03 -11.77
C TYR A 563 -15.49 -22.54 -11.99
N VAL A 564 -15.95 -23.26 -10.96
CA VAL A 564 -16.29 -24.68 -11.08
C VAL A 564 -17.79 -24.81 -11.34
N GLU A 565 -18.20 -25.06 -12.59
CA GLU A 565 -19.62 -25.29 -12.92
C GLU A 565 -20.21 -26.45 -12.11
N LYS A 566 -21.48 -26.31 -11.72
CA LYS A 566 -22.28 -27.40 -11.17
C LYS A 566 -22.71 -28.26 -12.35
N ASN A 567 -22.10 -29.44 -12.49
CA ASN A 567 -22.66 -30.51 -13.32
C ASN A 567 -23.88 -31.11 -12.62
#